data_AF-E2B9C1-F1
#
_entry.id   AF-E2B9C1-F1
#
_cell.length_a   1.000
_cell.length_b   1.000
_cell.length_c   1.000
_cell.angle_alpha   90.00
_cell.angle_beta   90.00
_cell.angle_gamma   90.00
#
_symmetry.space_group_name_H-M   'P 1'
#
loop_
_entity.id
_entity.type
_entity.pdbx_description
1 polymer ?
#
loop_
_entity_poly.entity_id
_entity_poly.type
_entity_poly.pdbx_seq_one_letter_code
_entity_poly.pdbx_strand_id
1 'polypeptide(L)'
;MDTPTLWGDGDNVGLLPTKIPVGCLPVGPFCMWVKLHCSLTQVHCPTFRYHTKVHAGRGFTLAELKTSGLNKRFARTVGIAVDPRRRNKSVESLQTNVQRLKEYRAKLILFPTNGKKPKPGDATEEEGRLATQLKTDPMPTRHCKI
;
A
#
# COMPACT_ATOMS: atom_id res chain seq x y z
N MET A 1 -34.54 44.81 44.68
CA MET A 1 -35.33 45.18 43.49
C MET A 1 -34.55 44.66 42.30
N ASP A 2 -34.62 43.35 42.20
CA ASP A 2 -34.09 42.52 41.15
C ASP A 2 -34.86 42.76 39.85
N THR A 3 -34.18 42.69 38.71
CA THR A 3 -34.44 41.59 37.76
C THR A 3 -33.33 41.54 36.70
N PRO A 4 -32.80 40.33 36.41
CA PRO A 4 -31.78 40.08 35.41
C PRO A 4 -32.40 39.80 34.04
N THR A 5 -31.75 40.25 32.96
CA THR A 5 -32.12 39.82 31.60
C THR A 5 -31.65 38.39 31.36
N LEU A 6 -32.63 37.48 31.40
CA LEU A 6 -32.57 36.12 30.90
C LEU A 6 -32.28 36.10 29.40
N TRP A 7 -31.17 35.52 28.98
CA TRP A 7 -31.08 34.76 27.73
C TRP A 7 -30.50 33.39 28.09
N GLY A 8 -31.41 32.47 28.42
CA GLY A 8 -31.15 31.05 28.28
C GLY A 8 -31.67 30.63 26.92
N ASP A 9 -30.83 29.95 26.15
CA ASP A 9 -31.16 28.65 25.58
C ASP A 9 -29.86 27.87 25.57
N GLY A 10 -29.79 26.91 26.49
CA GLY A 10 -28.79 25.87 26.44
C GLY A 10 -29.18 24.89 25.36
N ASP A 11 -28.19 24.41 24.61
CA ASP A 11 -28.19 23.03 24.15
C ASP A 11 -26.76 22.54 23.97
N ASN A 12 -26.48 21.46 24.71
CA ASN A 12 -25.41 20.49 24.52
C ASN A 12 -23.96 20.90 24.79
N VAL A 13 -23.63 20.85 26.08
CA VAL A 13 -22.39 20.26 26.60
C VAL A 13 -22.24 18.81 26.08
N GLY A 14 -21.56 18.66 24.95
CA GLY A 14 -21.02 17.39 24.47
C GLY A 14 -19.53 17.35 24.71
N LEU A 15 -19.10 16.44 25.59
CA LEU A 15 -17.71 16.20 25.99
C LEU A 15 -16.74 16.26 24.81
N LEU A 16 -15.69 17.07 24.96
CA LEU A 16 -14.41 16.83 24.31
C LEU A 16 -13.85 15.47 24.81
N PRO A 17 -13.62 14.46 23.96
CA PRO A 17 -12.61 13.47 24.25
C PRO A 17 -11.30 13.99 23.69
N THR A 18 -10.52 14.58 24.60
CA THR A 18 -9.05 14.59 24.60
C THR A 18 -8.38 14.79 23.24
N LYS A 19 -8.10 16.07 22.95
CA LYS A 19 -6.80 16.43 22.39
C LYS A 19 -5.74 15.59 23.12
N ILE A 20 -4.98 14.80 22.38
CA ILE A 20 -3.69 14.28 22.83
C ILE A 20 -2.66 15.30 22.34
N PRO A 21 -2.15 16.21 23.19
CA PRO A 21 -0.94 16.96 22.89
C PRO A 21 0.25 16.21 23.49
N VAL A 22 0.91 15.38 22.71
CA VAL A 22 2.29 14.94 22.91
C VAL A 22 2.78 14.53 21.53
N GLY A 23 3.67 15.26 20.88
CA GLY A 23 5.03 15.51 21.32
C GLY A 23 5.86 15.30 20.07
N CYS A 24 7.00 16.00 19.98
CA CYS A 24 8.03 15.84 18.98
C CYS A 24 8.02 14.43 18.35
N LEU A 25 7.61 14.31 17.09
CA LEU A 25 7.99 13.14 16.30
C LEU A 25 9.52 13.10 16.37
N PRO A 26 10.12 12.06 16.98
CA PRO A 26 11.55 12.03 17.20
C PRO A 26 12.24 12.14 15.85
N VAL A 27 13.04 13.20 15.71
CA VAL A 27 14.24 13.19 14.89
C VAL A 27 15.02 11.91 15.24
N GLY A 28 14.90 10.89 14.40
CA GLY A 28 15.56 9.61 14.55
C GLY A 28 15.33 8.74 13.31
N PRO A 29 16.37 8.09 12.76
CA PRO A 29 16.35 7.53 11.40
C PRO A 29 15.78 6.11 11.39
N PHE A 30 14.57 5.88 11.89
CA PHE A 30 14.02 4.52 11.92
C PHE A 30 12.51 4.55 11.81
N CYS A 31 12.01 4.22 10.61
CA CYS A 31 10.93 3.26 10.37
C CYS A 31 10.26 3.55 9.01
N MET A 32 10.88 3.08 7.93
CA MET A 32 10.12 2.60 6.77
C MET A 32 10.72 1.24 6.47
N TRP A 33 9.94 0.29 5.96
CA TRP A 33 10.27 -1.13 5.86
C TRP A 33 9.97 -1.92 7.14
N VAL A 34 8.76 -1.75 7.67
CA VAL A 34 8.11 -2.83 8.42
C VAL A 34 8.02 -4.03 7.49
N LYS A 35 8.93 -4.98 7.73
CA LYS A 35 8.96 -6.36 7.27
C LYS A 35 7.59 -6.84 6.77
N LEU A 36 7.41 -6.99 5.45
CA LEU A 36 6.50 -7.97 4.85
C LEU A 36 6.74 -8.03 3.34
N HIS A 37 6.98 -9.24 2.83
CA HIS A 37 7.06 -9.53 1.40
C HIS A 37 5.74 -9.14 0.71
N CYS A 38 5.69 -7.96 0.10
CA CYS A 38 4.43 -7.38 -0.35
C CYS A 38 4.42 -7.28 -1.88
N SER A 39 3.49 -7.97 -2.52
CA SER A 39 3.41 -8.27 -3.97
C SER A 39 4.34 -9.41 -4.43
N LEU A 40 4.08 -10.61 -3.90
CA LEU A 40 4.61 -11.85 -4.49
C LEU A 40 3.81 -12.16 -5.76
N THR A 41 4.51 -12.45 -6.86
CA THR A 41 3.93 -12.69 -8.18
C THR A 41 3.05 -13.91 -8.22
N GLN A 42 2.10 -13.95 -9.15
CA GLN A 42 1.38 -15.18 -9.42
C GLN A 42 2.23 -16.10 -10.29
N VAL A 43 2.58 -17.27 -9.75
CA VAL A 43 3.40 -18.28 -10.45
C VAL A 43 2.75 -19.66 -10.34
N HIS A 44 2.80 -20.41 -11.43
CA HIS A 44 2.37 -21.80 -11.46
C HIS A 44 3.50 -22.73 -11.01
N CYS A 45 3.16 -23.80 -10.30
CA CYS A 45 4.13 -24.81 -9.93
C CYS A 45 4.66 -25.55 -11.18
N PRO A 46 5.93 -26.01 -11.19
CA PRO A 46 6.57 -26.51 -12.41
C PRO A 46 6.16 -27.94 -12.82
N THR A 47 5.68 -28.77 -11.88
CA THR A 47 5.42 -30.20 -12.15
C THR A 47 3.98 -30.46 -12.56
N PHE A 48 3.76 -31.48 -13.38
CA PHE A 48 2.41 -31.85 -13.86
C PHE A 48 1.42 -32.10 -12.71
N ARG A 49 1.85 -32.67 -11.59
CA ARG A 49 0.98 -32.88 -10.43
C ARG A 49 0.45 -31.58 -9.81
N TYR A 50 1.21 -30.49 -9.90
CA TYR A 50 0.91 -29.23 -9.19
C TYR A 50 0.71 -28.02 -10.10
N HIS A 51 0.81 -28.15 -11.43
CA HIS A 51 0.72 -27.02 -12.37
C HIS A 51 -0.61 -26.25 -12.31
N THR A 52 -1.69 -26.92 -11.86
CA THR A 52 -3.01 -26.30 -11.62
C THR A 52 -3.00 -25.41 -10.38
N LYS A 53 -2.07 -25.62 -9.44
CA LYS A 53 -1.92 -24.79 -8.25
C LYS A 53 -1.09 -23.57 -8.55
N VAL A 54 -1.48 -22.48 -7.93
CA VAL A 54 -0.89 -21.17 -8.10
C VAL A 54 -0.37 -20.71 -6.76
N HIS A 55 0.88 -20.29 -6.71
CA HIS A 55 1.48 -19.82 -5.47
C HIS A 55 2.10 -18.43 -5.65
N ALA A 56 2.38 -17.83 -4.50
CA ALA A 56 3.17 -16.61 -4.40
C ALA A 56 4.62 -16.91 -4.80
N GLY A 57 5.07 -16.34 -5.90
CA GLY A 57 6.44 -16.46 -6.41
C GLY A 57 7.40 -15.44 -5.78
N ARG A 58 8.70 -15.58 -6.05
CA ARG A 58 9.76 -14.74 -5.44
C ARG A 58 9.67 -13.25 -5.79
N GLY A 59 9.19 -12.91 -6.98
CA GLY A 59 9.13 -11.52 -7.46
C GLY A 59 8.87 -11.37 -8.96
N PHE A 60 8.65 -10.12 -9.36
CA PHE A 60 8.31 -9.72 -10.74
C PHE A 60 9.50 -9.82 -11.69
N THR A 61 9.21 -10.19 -12.93
CA THR A 61 10.21 -10.15 -14.01
C THR A 61 10.41 -8.72 -14.49
N LEU A 62 11.55 -8.50 -15.16
CA LEU A 62 11.83 -7.21 -15.80
C LEU A 62 10.85 -6.92 -16.94
N ALA A 63 10.30 -7.94 -17.60
CA ALA A 63 9.30 -7.76 -18.65
C ALA A 63 7.98 -7.24 -18.08
N GLU A 64 7.50 -7.85 -16.98
CA GLU A 64 6.28 -7.43 -16.29
C GLU A 64 6.37 -5.95 -15.83
N LEU A 65 7.49 -5.57 -15.23
CA LEU A 65 7.71 -4.20 -14.76
C LEU A 65 7.77 -3.17 -15.90
N LYS A 66 8.36 -3.54 -17.04
CA LYS A 66 8.40 -2.67 -18.22
C LYS A 66 6.99 -2.44 -18.76
N THR A 67 6.18 -3.49 -18.88
CA THR A 67 4.81 -3.39 -19.37
C THR A 67 3.91 -2.60 -18.41
N SER A 68 4.17 -2.64 -17.10
CA SER A 68 3.45 -1.81 -16.11
C SER A 68 3.96 -0.37 -16.01
N GLY A 69 5.03 -0.01 -16.73
CA GLY A 69 5.65 1.32 -16.66
C GLY A 69 6.40 1.61 -15.36
N LEU A 70 6.92 0.57 -14.69
CA LEU A 70 7.68 0.71 -13.44
C LEU A 70 9.17 0.46 -13.68
N ASN A 71 10.02 1.34 -13.14
CA ASN A 71 11.46 1.13 -13.15
C ASN A 71 11.88 0.16 -12.03
N LYS A 72 12.85 -0.73 -12.29
CA LYS A 72 13.37 -1.71 -11.32
C LYS A 72 13.84 -1.07 -10.01
N ARG A 73 14.51 0.09 -10.09
CA ARG A 73 15.00 0.80 -8.90
C ARG A 73 13.84 1.36 -8.06
N PHE A 74 12.87 1.99 -8.73
CA PHE A 74 11.69 2.54 -8.09
C PHE A 74 10.82 1.44 -7.45
N ALA A 75 10.59 0.34 -8.17
CA ALA A 75 9.85 -0.82 -7.65
C ALA A 75 10.45 -1.35 -6.33
N ARG A 76 11.78 -1.42 -6.23
CA ARG A 76 12.50 -1.82 -5.01
C ARG A 76 12.43 -0.79 -3.89
N THR A 77 12.12 0.48 -4.16
CA THR A 77 11.91 1.50 -3.12
C THR A 77 10.49 1.44 -2.57
N VAL A 78 9.53 1.06 -3.41
CA VAL A 78 8.11 0.96 -3.04
C VAL A 78 7.80 -0.33 -2.26
N GLY A 79 8.63 -1.37 -2.38
CA GLY A 79 8.41 -2.66 -1.72
C GLY A 79 8.08 -3.81 -2.66
N ILE A 80 8.16 -3.60 -3.97
CA ILE A 80 7.89 -4.63 -4.98
C ILE A 80 9.14 -5.50 -5.15
N ALA A 81 8.99 -6.82 -4.92
CA ALA A 81 10.06 -7.78 -5.10
C ALA A 81 10.34 -8.02 -6.59
N VAL A 82 11.62 -8.01 -6.98
CA VAL A 82 12.05 -8.20 -8.38
C VAL A 82 12.94 -9.44 -8.49
N ASP A 83 12.60 -10.35 -9.41
CA ASP A 83 13.43 -11.49 -9.78
C ASP A 83 13.87 -11.39 -11.25
N PRO A 84 15.12 -10.93 -11.51
CA PRO A 84 15.61 -10.78 -12.88
C PRO A 84 15.93 -12.12 -13.57
N ARG A 85 15.97 -13.25 -12.84
CA ARG A 85 16.33 -14.56 -13.41
C ARG A 85 15.17 -15.25 -14.12
N ARG A 86 13.93 -14.98 -13.70
CA ARG A 86 12.73 -15.61 -14.26
C ARG A 86 12.46 -15.05 -15.67
N ARG A 87 12.24 -15.96 -16.62
CA ARG A 87 11.79 -15.65 -17.98
C ARG A 87 10.36 -16.14 -18.14
N ASN A 88 9.51 -15.29 -18.74
CA ASN A 88 8.13 -15.65 -19.03
C ASN A 88 8.05 -16.39 -20.36
N LYS A 89 7.28 -17.48 -20.39
CA LYS A 89 7.03 -18.29 -21.59
C LYS A 89 5.62 -18.06 -22.17
N SER A 90 4.64 -17.80 -21.30
CA SER A 90 3.25 -17.56 -21.69
C SER A 90 2.89 -16.09 -21.59
N VAL A 91 2.02 -15.65 -22.52
CA VAL A 91 1.51 -14.27 -22.55
C VAL A 91 0.45 -14.05 -21.46
N GLU A 92 -0.36 -15.06 -21.17
CA GLU A 92 -1.42 -15.02 -20.15
C GLU A 92 -0.86 -14.67 -18.77
N SER A 93 0.19 -15.39 -18.33
CA SER A 93 0.82 -15.14 -17.03
C SER A 93 1.43 -13.74 -16.91
N LEU A 94 1.94 -13.20 -18.02
CA LEU A 94 2.43 -11.83 -18.08
C LEU A 94 1.28 -10.84 -17.88
N GLN A 95 0.15 -11.02 -18.57
CA GLN A 95 -1.00 -10.14 -18.47
C GLN A 95 -1.60 -10.15 -17.05
N THR A 96 -1.80 -11.32 -16.45
CA THR A 96 -2.30 -11.45 -15.06
C THR A 96 -1.39 -10.73 -14.08
N ASN A 97 -0.07 -10.88 -14.20
CA ASN A 97 0.89 -10.22 -13.30
C ASN A 97 0.98 -8.71 -13.54
N VAL A 98 0.87 -8.25 -14.80
CA VAL A 98 0.81 -6.81 -15.11
C VAL A 98 -0.45 -6.18 -14.53
N GLN A 99 -1.59 -6.84 -14.65
CA GLN A 99 -2.83 -6.39 -14.04
C GLN A 99 -2.70 -6.28 -12.52
N ARG A 100 -2.08 -7.28 -11.88
CA ARG A 100 -1.78 -7.26 -10.45
C ARG A 100 -0.89 -6.08 -10.04
N LEU A 101 0.10 -5.71 -10.85
CA LEU A 101 0.96 -4.55 -10.59
C LEU A 101 0.18 -3.23 -10.67
N LYS A 102 -0.73 -3.11 -11.64
CA LYS A 102 -1.58 -1.92 -11.78
C LYS A 102 -2.53 -1.78 -10.59
N GLU A 103 -3.14 -2.88 -10.16
CA GLU A 103 -4.00 -2.91 -8.98
C GLU A 103 -3.22 -2.56 -7.70
N TYR A 104 -2.02 -3.10 -7.53
CA TYR A 104 -1.17 -2.77 -6.39
C TYR A 104 -0.79 -1.29 -6.39
N ARG A 105 -0.46 -0.73 -7.56
CA ARG A 105 -0.16 0.69 -7.72
C ARG A 105 -1.36 1.58 -7.38
N ALA A 106 -2.58 1.19 -7.74
CA ALA A 106 -3.78 1.95 -7.42
C ALA A 106 -4.09 1.96 -5.91
N LYS A 107 -3.70 0.91 -5.19
CA LYS A 107 -3.85 0.80 -3.72
C LYS A 107 -2.73 1.47 -2.93
N LEU A 108 -1.67 1.91 -3.61
CA LEU A 108 -0.47 2.44 -2.98
C LEU A 108 -0.65 3.92 -2.68
N ILE A 109 -0.55 4.26 -1.39
CA ILE A 109 -0.48 5.64 -0.91
C ILE A 109 0.99 5.93 -0.59
N LEU A 110 1.64 6.79 -1.38
CA LEU A 110 3.06 7.12 -1.21
C LEU A 110 3.20 8.42 -0.41
N PHE A 111 3.80 8.35 0.77
CA PHE A 111 4.08 9.55 1.56
C PHE A 111 5.29 10.31 1.01
N PRO A 112 5.24 11.65 0.92
CA PRO A 112 6.39 12.44 0.55
C PRO A 112 7.49 12.30 1.60
N THR A 113 8.72 11.99 1.17
CA THR A 113 9.87 11.93 2.10
C THR A 113 10.21 13.31 2.66
N ASN A 114 9.96 14.37 1.88
CA ASN A 114 10.18 15.75 2.27
C ASN A 114 8.89 16.53 2.01
N GLY A 115 8.19 16.97 3.07
CA GLY A 115 6.95 17.76 2.92
C GLY A 115 7.11 19.07 2.15
N LYS A 116 8.35 19.59 2.05
CA LYS A 116 8.66 20.83 1.30
C LYS A 116 8.78 20.63 -0.21
N LYS A 117 8.97 19.40 -0.68
CA LYS A 117 9.17 19.07 -2.11
C LYS A 117 8.45 17.77 -2.45
N PRO A 118 7.10 17.80 -2.54
CA PRO A 118 6.34 16.66 -3.01
C PRO A 118 6.71 16.35 -4.47
N LYS A 119 6.90 15.06 -4.77
CA LYS A 119 7.16 14.52 -6.09
C LYS A 119 5.84 14.16 -6.79
N PRO A 120 5.82 14.09 -8.12
CA PRO A 120 4.65 13.62 -8.84
C PRO A 120 4.33 12.16 -8.47
N GLY A 121 3.19 11.94 -7.83
CA GLY A 121 2.73 10.63 -7.33
C GLY A 121 2.79 10.46 -5.81
N ASP A 122 3.11 11.53 -5.07
CA ASP A 122 2.96 11.55 -3.61
C ASP A 122 1.50 11.83 -3.21
N ALA A 123 1.09 11.27 -2.08
CA ALA A 123 -0.25 11.41 -1.52
C ALA A 123 -0.51 12.83 -1.03
N THR A 124 -1.74 13.29 -1.22
CA THR A 124 -2.20 14.55 -0.61
C THR A 124 -2.37 14.38 0.90
N GLU A 125 -2.37 15.47 1.64
CA GLU A 125 -2.51 15.42 3.10
C GLU A 125 -3.83 14.74 3.54
N GLU A 126 -4.86 14.78 2.71
CA GLU A 126 -6.16 14.14 2.98
C GLU A 126 -6.09 12.62 2.86
N GLU A 127 -5.50 12.11 1.78
CA GLU A 127 -5.27 10.66 1.57
C GLU A 127 -4.33 10.09 2.64
N GLY A 128 -3.34 10.89 3.05
CA GLY A 128 -2.39 10.51 4.08
C GLY A 128 -3.01 10.35 5.47
N ARG A 129 -4.05 11.12 5.80
CA ARG A 129 -4.78 11.00 7.08
C ARG A 129 -5.71 9.79 7.11
N LEU A 130 -6.28 9.44 5.95
CA LEU A 130 -7.14 8.28 5.80
C LEU A 130 -6.35 6.96 5.71
N ALA A 131 -5.04 7.06 5.46
CA ALA A 131 -4.18 5.90 5.34
C ALA A 131 -4.14 5.11 6.66
N THR A 132 -4.59 3.86 6.60
CA THR A 132 -4.53 2.91 7.71
C THR A 132 -3.54 1.80 7.39
N GLN A 133 -2.82 1.33 8.41
CA GLN A 133 -1.89 0.21 8.24
C GLN A 133 -2.68 -1.10 8.09
N LEU A 134 -2.49 -1.78 6.96
CA LEU A 134 -2.98 -3.15 6.78
C LEU A 134 -2.08 -4.13 7.54
N LYS A 135 -2.68 -4.95 8.41
CA LYS A 135 -1.98 -6.00 9.17
C LYS A 135 -1.76 -7.29 8.36
N THR A 136 -2.52 -7.47 7.29
CA THR A 136 -2.53 -8.66 6.45
C THR A 136 -1.93 -8.38 5.07
N ASP A 137 -1.61 -9.44 4.32
CA ASP A 137 -1.14 -9.30 2.95
C ASP A 137 -2.19 -8.54 2.11
N PRO A 138 -1.82 -7.42 1.46
CA PRO A 138 -2.80 -6.55 0.81
C PRO A 138 -3.45 -7.21 -0.41
N MET A 139 -2.74 -8.16 -1.05
CA MET A 139 -3.21 -8.91 -2.21
C MET A 139 -2.77 -10.38 -2.11
N PRO A 140 -3.56 -11.25 -1.45
CA PRO A 140 -3.23 -12.67 -1.36
C PRO A 140 -3.48 -13.39 -2.69
N THR A 141 -2.59 -14.31 -3.06
CA THR A 141 -2.87 -15.30 -4.13
C THR A 141 -3.94 -16.25 -3.65
N ARG A 142 -5.18 -16.08 -4.14
CA ARG A 142 -6.27 -17.03 -3.93
C ARG A 142 -6.29 -18.01 -5.09
N HIS A 143 -6.49 -19.29 -4.77
CA HIS A 143 -6.80 -20.27 -5.79
C HIS A 143 -8.26 -20.08 -6.18
N CYS A 144 -8.52 -19.88 -7.47
CA CYS A 144 -9.87 -20.01 -8.00
C CYS A 144 -10.25 -21.49 -7.80
N LYS A 145 -11.17 -21.79 -6.88
CA LYS A 145 -11.83 -23.10 -6.89
C LYS A 145 -12.74 -23.08 -8.11
N ILE A 146 -12.41 -23.91 -9.09
CA ILE A 146 -13.29 -24.25 -10.19
C ILE A 146 -14.42 -25.11 -9.62
#